data_AF-A0A2A8X2M2-F1
#
_entry.id   AF-A0A2A8X2M2-F1
#
_cell.length_a   1.000
_cell.length_b   1.000
_cell.length_c   1.000
_cell.angle_alpha   90.00
_cell.angle_beta   90.00
_cell.angle_gamma   90.00
#
_symmetry.space_group_name_H-M   'P 1'
#
loop_
_entity.id
_entity.type
_entity.pdbx_description
1 polymer ?
#
loop_
_entity_poly.entity_id
_entity_poly.type
_entity_poly.pdbx_seq_one_letter_code
_entity_poly.pdbx_strand_id
1 'polypeptide(L)'
;MEEILVQGFITEDLKRLGVNATRTYGNEETYYQVYELSDKEYEKLSVLCMNEDDNDEHWQNGGWRWCKGSNQPIPTDKAEVNHQELVCWVETLHDGEETYRNDWHVNLLEYLDIEMGCTAFTNVCAVTKALAKYNGITLAELFQKYQG
;
A
#
# COMPACT_ATOMS: atom_id res chain seq x y z
N MET A 1 0.40 -13.03 10.93
CA MET A 1 1.45 -12.30 10.20
C MET A 1 0.81 -11.04 9.66
N GLU A 2 1.52 -9.93 9.78
CA GLU A 2 1.06 -8.62 9.33
C GLU A 2 2.02 -8.08 8.28
N GLU A 3 1.47 -7.40 7.26
CA GLU A 3 2.28 -6.67 6.28
C GLU A 3 2.09 -5.16 6.46
N ILE A 4 3.19 -4.43 6.48
CA ILE A 4 3.21 -2.97 6.55
C ILE A 4 3.70 -2.39 5.22
N LEU A 5 3.17 -1.22 4.86
CA LEU A 5 3.67 -0.44 3.74
C LEU A 5 4.76 0.50 4.23
N VAL A 6 5.87 0.58 3.53
CA VAL A 6 7.06 1.33 3.91
C VAL A 6 7.43 2.29 2.80
N GLN A 7 7.83 3.51 3.15
CA GLN A 7 8.41 4.48 2.25
C GLN A 7 9.77 4.91 2.80
N GLY A 8 10.78 5.02 1.94
CA GLY A 8 12.15 5.34 2.34
C GLY A 8 12.90 4.18 3.01
N PHE A 9 13.94 4.50 3.77
CA PHE A 9 14.86 3.52 4.37
C PHE A 9 14.64 3.41 5.88
N ILE A 10 14.09 2.26 6.30
CA ILE A 10 13.75 2.01 7.71
C ILE A 10 14.55 0.86 8.36
N THR A 11 15.48 0.24 7.61
CA THR A 11 16.17 -0.98 8.05
C THR A 11 16.99 -0.75 9.33
N GLU A 12 17.68 0.38 9.44
CA GLU A 12 18.45 0.72 10.65
C GLU A 12 17.54 1.06 11.84
N ASP A 13 16.38 1.68 11.58
CA ASP A 13 15.38 1.94 12.62
C ASP A 13 14.79 0.64 13.16
N LEU A 14 14.45 -0.31 12.29
CA LEU A 14 13.98 -1.65 12.71
C LEU A 14 15.04 -2.37 13.57
N LYS A 15 16.32 -2.31 13.18
CA LYS A 15 17.42 -2.88 13.99
C LYS A 15 17.55 -2.19 15.34
N ARG A 16 17.52 -0.86 15.37
CA ARG A 16 17.61 -0.04 16.60
C ARG A 16 16.47 -0.34 17.56
N LEU A 17 15.25 -0.50 17.05
CA LEU A 17 14.07 -0.90 17.81
C LEU A 17 14.06 -2.40 18.15
N GLY A 18 14.98 -3.18 17.58
CA GLY A 18 15.04 -4.64 17.71
C GLY A 18 13.79 -5.33 17.19
N VAL A 19 13.17 -4.78 16.15
CA VAL A 19 11.99 -5.35 15.47
C VAL A 19 12.45 -6.21 14.31
N ASN A 20 12.03 -7.46 14.28
CA ASN A 20 12.32 -8.37 13.17
C ASN A 20 11.22 -8.26 12.11
N ALA A 21 11.59 -7.76 10.94
CA ALA A 21 10.72 -7.66 9.78
C ALA A 21 11.47 -8.14 8.53
N THR A 22 10.74 -8.80 7.62
CA THR A 22 11.28 -9.32 6.37
C THR A 22 10.70 -8.52 5.22
N ARG A 23 11.54 -7.91 4.38
CA ARG A 23 11.06 -7.23 3.18
C ARG A 23 10.58 -8.27 2.16
N THR A 24 9.31 -8.21 1.79
CA THR A 24 8.64 -9.13 0.86
C THR A 24 8.39 -8.51 -0.51
N TYR A 25 8.43 -7.18 -0.63
CA TYR A 25 8.43 -6.47 -1.92
C TYR A 25 9.37 -5.27 -1.91
N GLY A 26 10.03 -5.05 -3.05
CA GLY A 26 10.89 -3.91 -3.32
C GLY A 26 12.33 -4.04 -2.82
N ASN A 27 13.09 -2.99 -3.08
CA ASN A 27 14.46 -2.78 -2.65
C ASN A 27 14.63 -1.32 -2.16
N GLU A 28 15.87 -0.89 -1.88
CA GLU A 28 16.16 0.45 -1.35
C GLU A 28 15.81 1.60 -2.31
N GLU A 29 15.69 1.32 -3.62
CA GLU A 29 15.32 2.29 -4.66
C GLU A 29 13.81 2.28 -4.94
N THR A 30 13.07 1.30 -4.39
CA THR A 30 11.63 1.18 -4.62
C THR A 30 10.87 2.18 -3.76
N TYR A 31 10.03 3.00 -4.41
CA TYR A 31 9.30 4.08 -3.75
C TYR A 31 8.43 3.60 -2.57
N TYR A 32 7.71 2.50 -2.77
CA TYR A 32 7.03 1.77 -1.70
C TYR A 32 7.60 0.36 -1.57
N GLN A 33 7.85 -0.07 -0.34
CA GLN A 33 8.28 -1.42 -0.01
C GLN A 33 7.22 -2.08 0.86
N VAL A 34 7.16 -3.41 0.87
CA VAL A 34 6.31 -4.17 1.78
C VAL A 34 7.18 -5.01 2.69
N TYR A 35 6.90 -4.94 3.98
CA TYR A 35 7.58 -5.73 5.00
C TYR A 35 6.55 -6.61 5.71
N GLU A 36 6.90 -7.87 5.91
CA GLU A 36 6.14 -8.84 6.69
C GLU A 36 6.73 -8.95 8.11
N LEU A 37 5.84 -8.96 9.10
CA LEU A 37 6.14 -9.08 10.51
C LEU A 37 5.27 -10.18 11.14
N SER A 38 5.80 -10.83 12.18
CA SER A 38 4.94 -11.61 13.07
C SER A 38 4.06 -10.67 13.90
N ASP A 39 2.93 -11.16 14.39
CA ASP A 39 1.97 -10.35 15.18
C ASP A 39 2.64 -9.73 16.42
N LYS A 40 3.58 -10.46 17.03
CA LYS A 40 4.39 -9.99 18.16
C LYS A 40 5.32 -8.83 17.78
N GLU A 41 5.94 -8.91 16.61
CA GLU A 41 6.84 -7.86 16.10
C GLU A 41 6.04 -6.62 15.68
N TYR A 42 4.85 -6.82 15.11
CA TYR A 42 3.91 -5.75 14.81
C TYR A 42 3.38 -5.05 16.07
N GLU A 43 3.02 -5.81 17.12
CA GLU A 43 2.59 -5.24 18.40
C GLU A 43 3.71 -4.40 19.02
N LYS A 44 4.95 -4.93 19.03
CA LYS A 44 6.13 -4.20 19.48
C LYS A 44 6.31 -2.89 18.71
N LEU A 45 6.25 -2.95 17.38
CA LEU A 45 6.38 -1.79 16.51
C LEU A 45 5.26 -0.76 16.78
N SER A 46 4.03 -1.22 16.99
CA SER A 46 2.86 -0.36 17.23
C SER A 46 2.94 0.36 18.57
N VAL A 47 3.34 -0.33 19.64
CA VAL A 47 3.49 0.27 20.98
C VAL A 47 4.58 1.34 20.99
N LEU A 48 5.71 1.06 20.32
CA LEU A 48 6.83 2.00 20.24
C LEU A 48 6.45 3.31 19.52
N CYS A 49 5.53 3.28 18.56
CA CYS A 49 5.07 4.49 17.86
C CYS A 49 3.91 5.23 18.53
N MET A 50 3.27 4.68 19.57
CA MET A 50 2.15 5.34 20.28
C MET A 50 2.58 6.18 21.48
N ASN A 51 3.84 6.06 21.93
CA ASN A 51 4.36 6.92 22.98
C ASN A 51 4.69 8.29 22.36
N GLU A 52 3.90 9.30 22.71
CA GLU A 52 3.74 10.60 22.03
C GLU A 52 5.02 11.46 21.90
N ASP A 53 6.13 11.10 22.56
CA ASP A 53 7.41 11.81 22.46
C ASP A 53 8.33 11.30 21.32
N ASP A 54 8.00 10.16 20.68
CA ASP A 54 8.93 9.43 19.79
C ASP A 54 8.53 9.43 18.30
N ASN A 55 7.55 10.23 17.85
CA ASN A 55 6.96 10.02 16.52
C ASN A 55 7.69 10.67 15.33
N ASP A 56 8.46 11.75 15.52
CA ASP A 56 9.17 12.41 14.41
C ASP A 56 10.70 12.12 14.40
N GLU A 57 11.34 11.87 15.54
CA GLU A 57 12.81 11.71 15.60
C GLU A 57 13.29 10.29 15.31
N HIS A 58 12.39 9.29 15.31
CA HIS A 58 12.73 7.88 15.21
C HIS A 58 12.71 7.31 13.79
N TRP A 59 12.26 8.08 12.80
CA TRP A 59 12.23 7.65 11.41
C TRP A 59 13.05 8.63 10.57
N GLN A 60 14.37 8.49 10.63
CA GLN A 60 15.29 9.51 10.11
C GLN A 60 15.26 9.62 8.58
N ASN A 61 14.94 8.51 7.89
CA ASN A 61 15.01 8.43 6.42
C ASN A 61 13.82 7.69 5.78
N GLY A 62 12.67 7.63 6.46
CA GLY A 62 11.52 6.91 5.94
C GLY A 62 10.31 6.93 6.85
N GLY A 63 9.39 5.99 6.62
CA GLY A 63 8.21 5.82 7.45
C GLY A 63 7.46 4.55 7.06
N TRP A 64 6.56 4.12 7.94
CA TRP A 64 5.71 2.98 7.68
C TRP A 64 4.24 3.30 7.99
N ARG A 65 3.35 2.54 7.38
CA ARG A 65 1.92 2.57 7.59
C ARG A 65 1.35 1.17 7.63
N TRP A 66 0.32 1.02 8.43
CA TRP A 66 -0.51 -0.17 8.47
C TRP A 66 -1.97 0.23 8.55
N CYS A 67 -2.83 -0.53 7.89
CA CYS A 67 -4.26 -0.34 7.93
C CYS A 67 -4.97 -1.68 7.75
N LYS A 68 -6.17 -1.81 8.32
CA LYS A 68 -7.06 -2.97 8.08
C LYS A 68 -7.68 -2.95 6.68
N GLY A 69 -7.66 -1.81 6.00
CA GLY A 69 -8.27 -1.58 4.68
C GLY A 69 -8.89 -0.19 4.58
N SER A 70 -9.44 0.14 3.42
CA SER A 70 -10.15 1.40 3.17
C SER A 70 -11.63 1.33 3.56
N ASN A 71 -12.26 2.50 3.58
CA ASN A 71 -13.72 2.66 3.71
C ASN A 71 -14.47 2.45 2.38
N GLN A 72 -13.79 2.00 1.32
CA GLN A 72 -14.40 1.78 0.02
C GLN A 72 -15.35 0.57 0.06
N PRO A 73 -16.45 0.59 -0.74
CA PRO A 73 -17.35 -0.54 -0.84
C PRO A 73 -16.66 -1.75 -1.47
N ILE A 74 -17.31 -2.91 -1.47
CA ILE A 74 -16.79 -4.08 -2.19
C ILE A 74 -16.71 -3.72 -3.69
N PRO A 75 -15.53 -3.81 -4.33
CA PRO A 75 -15.39 -3.51 -5.75
C PRO A 75 -16.15 -4.55 -6.57
N THR A 76 -16.91 -4.06 -7.56
CA THR A 76 -17.63 -4.90 -8.54
C THR A 76 -17.01 -4.84 -9.93
N ASP A 77 -16.07 -3.92 -10.12
CA ASP A 77 -15.50 -3.56 -11.40
C ASP A 77 -14.11 -4.16 -11.58
N LYS A 78 -13.60 -4.02 -12.80
CA LYS A 78 -12.26 -4.48 -13.18
C LYS A 78 -11.58 -3.46 -14.07
N ALA A 79 -10.27 -3.39 -13.94
CA ALA A 79 -9.38 -2.64 -14.83
C ALA A 79 -8.16 -3.50 -15.20
N GLU A 80 -7.57 -3.22 -16.35
CA GLU A 80 -6.23 -3.67 -16.70
C GLU A 80 -5.21 -2.74 -16.00
N VAL A 81 -4.38 -3.31 -15.15
CA VAL A 81 -3.28 -2.60 -14.47
C VAL A 81 -2.01 -3.39 -14.71
N ASN A 82 -0.99 -2.78 -15.30
CA ASN A 82 0.26 -3.46 -15.67
C ASN A 82 0.00 -4.76 -16.47
N HIS A 83 -0.86 -4.68 -17.48
CA HIS A 83 -1.25 -5.83 -18.34
C HIS A 83 -1.89 -7.01 -17.58
N GLN A 84 -2.38 -6.78 -16.36
CA GLN A 84 -3.03 -7.78 -15.52
C GLN A 84 -4.43 -7.28 -15.14
N GLU A 85 -5.40 -8.18 -15.10
CA GLU A 85 -6.75 -7.86 -14.61
C GLU A 85 -6.72 -7.67 -13.08
N LEU A 86 -7.27 -6.55 -12.60
CA LEU A 86 -7.43 -6.21 -11.19
C LEU A 86 -8.92 -6.00 -10.89
N VAL A 87 -9.45 -6.64 -9.85
CA VAL A 87 -10.78 -6.31 -9.31
C VAL A 87 -10.65 -5.04 -8.46
N CYS A 88 -11.30 -3.96 -8.87
CA CYS A 88 -11.08 -2.64 -8.31
C CYS A 88 -12.31 -1.72 -8.49
N TRP A 89 -12.14 -0.44 -8.14
CA TRP A 89 -13.13 0.60 -8.39
C TRP A 89 -12.71 1.37 -9.63
N VAL A 90 -13.66 1.57 -10.55
CA VAL A 90 -13.45 2.31 -11.79
C VAL A 90 -14.57 3.32 -11.93
N GLU A 91 -14.22 4.58 -12.11
CA GLU A 91 -15.20 5.64 -12.37
C GLU A 91 -15.72 5.56 -13.81
N THR A 92 -17.01 5.84 -13.97
CA THR A 92 -17.58 6.10 -15.30
C THR A 92 -17.52 7.59 -15.57
N LEU A 93 -16.75 7.97 -16.58
CA LEU A 93 -16.53 9.35 -16.96
C LEU A 93 -17.48 9.75 -18.09
N HIS A 94 -17.94 11.00 -18.05
CA HIS A 94 -18.78 11.61 -19.06
C HIS A 94 -18.05 12.80 -19.68
N ASP A 95 -17.69 12.69 -20.96
CA ASP A 95 -17.09 13.77 -21.74
C ASP A 95 -18.02 14.15 -22.89
N GLY A 96 -18.80 15.22 -22.68
CA GLY A 96 -19.84 15.63 -23.62
C GLY A 96 -20.93 14.57 -23.79
N GLU A 97 -21.04 14.02 -25.00
CA GLU A 97 -21.98 12.93 -25.33
C GLU A 97 -21.35 11.54 -25.17
N GLU A 98 -20.04 11.45 -24.93
CA GLU A 98 -19.32 10.19 -24.78
C GLU A 98 -19.28 9.76 -23.31
N THR A 99 -19.43 8.45 -23.09
CA THR A 99 -19.29 7.82 -21.78
C THR A 99 -18.27 6.72 -21.90
N TYR A 100 -17.21 6.80 -21.11
CA TYR A 100 -16.16 5.79 -21.09
C TYR A 100 -15.77 5.45 -19.65
N ARG A 101 -15.13 4.30 -19.51
CA ARG A 101 -14.58 3.82 -18.24
C ARG A 101 -13.07 3.95 -18.32
N ASN A 102 -12.45 4.42 -17.25
CA ASN A 102 -11.00 4.44 -17.17
C ASN A 102 -10.52 3.09 -16.63
N ASP A 103 -10.58 2.08 -17.48
CA ASP A 103 -10.31 0.69 -17.12
C ASP A 103 -8.91 0.21 -17.52
N TRP A 104 -7.99 1.15 -17.78
CA TRP A 104 -6.61 0.84 -18.15
C TRP A 104 -5.61 1.77 -17.46
N HIS A 105 -4.60 1.18 -16.81
CA HIS A 105 -3.51 1.91 -16.14
C HIS A 105 -2.17 1.20 -16.35
N VAL A 106 -1.09 1.98 -16.49
CA VAL A 106 0.26 1.46 -16.69
C VAL A 106 0.71 0.67 -15.47
N ASN A 107 0.42 1.16 -14.25
CA ASN A 107 0.78 0.49 -13.00
C ASN A 107 -0.16 0.83 -11.83
N LEU A 108 0.03 0.14 -10.71
CA LEU A 108 -0.77 0.28 -9.50
C LEU A 108 -0.77 1.71 -8.94
N LEU A 109 0.38 2.39 -8.90
CA LEU A 109 0.45 3.76 -8.39
C LEU A 109 -0.28 4.76 -9.29
N GLU A 110 -0.24 4.57 -10.60
CA GLU A 110 -1.05 5.38 -11.52
C GLU A 110 -2.55 5.14 -11.31
N TYR A 111 -2.97 3.88 -11.15
CA TYR A 111 -4.36 3.56 -10.79
C TYR A 111 -4.79 4.28 -9.50
N LEU A 112 -3.95 4.25 -8.46
CA LEU A 112 -4.26 4.90 -7.19
C LEU A 112 -4.36 6.43 -7.32
N ASP A 113 -3.49 7.04 -8.12
CA ASP A 113 -3.52 8.49 -8.34
C ASP A 113 -4.75 8.90 -9.17
N ILE A 114 -4.93 8.28 -10.34
CA ILE A 114 -5.95 8.69 -11.30
C ILE A 114 -7.36 8.27 -10.87
N GLU A 115 -7.58 7.00 -10.51
CA GLU A 115 -8.93 6.51 -10.18
C GLU A 115 -9.34 6.82 -8.75
N MET A 116 -8.39 6.70 -7.82
CA MET A 116 -8.72 6.79 -6.41
C MET A 116 -8.39 8.17 -5.81
N GLY A 117 -7.67 9.05 -6.54
CA GLY A 117 -7.17 10.32 -6.00
C GLY A 117 -6.26 10.13 -4.78
N CYS A 118 -5.58 8.98 -4.70
CA CYS A 118 -4.89 8.50 -3.51
C CYS A 118 -3.36 8.58 -3.66
N THR A 119 -2.79 9.74 -3.34
CA THR A 119 -1.33 9.96 -3.34
C THR A 119 -0.70 10.01 -1.95
N ALA A 120 -1.49 10.37 -0.93
CA ALA A 120 -1.01 10.40 0.46
C ALA A 120 -0.70 8.99 0.98
N PHE A 121 0.45 8.81 1.63
CA PHE A 121 0.94 7.51 2.10
C PHE A 121 -0.09 6.71 2.92
N THR A 122 -0.83 7.38 3.81
CA THR A 122 -1.91 6.74 4.59
C THR A 122 -3.03 6.20 3.70
N ASN A 123 -3.44 6.95 2.67
CA ASN A 123 -4.49 6.54 1.75
C ASN A 123 -4.01 5.42 0.83
N VAL A 124 -2.78 5.51 0.31
CA VAL A 124 -2.15 4.44 -0.47
C VAL A 124 -2.15 3.14 0.32
N CYS A 125 -1.72 3.16 1.59
CA CYS A 125 -1.72 1.97 2.45
C CYS A 125 -3.13 1.39 2.64
N ALA A 126 -4.13 2.22 2.94
CA ALA A 126 -5.49 1.77 3.15
C ALA A 126 -6.13 1.16 1.90
N VAL A 127 -5.98 1.80 0.74
CA VAL A 127 -6.57 1.35 -0.52
C VAL A 127 -5.87 0.09 -1.04
N THR A 128 -4.54 0.02 -1.02
CA THR A 128 -3.80 -1.18 -1.44
C THR A 128 -4.09 -2.38 -0.55
N LYS A 129 -4.25 -2.19 0.77
CA LYS A 129 -4.73 -3.26 1.67
C LYS A 129 -6.13 -3.76 1.29
N ALA A 130 -7.04 -2.87 0.93
CA ALA A 130 -8.38 -3.27 0.47
C ALA A 130 -8.32 -4.00 -0.88
N LEU A 131 -7.54 -3.51 -1.85
CA LEU A 131 -7.34 -4.18 -3.14
C LEU A 131 -6.78 -5.59 -2.96
N ALA A 132 -5.73 -5.75 -2.17
CA ALA A 132 -5.13 -7.04 -1.88
C ALA A 132 -6.17 -8.01 -1.29
N LYS A 133 -6.92 -7.56 -0.28
CA LYS A 133 -8.02 -8.31 0.33
C LYS A 133 -9.08 -8.75 -0.69
N TYR A 134 -9.57 -7.84 -1.54
CA TYR A 134 -10.63 -8.15 -2.49
C TYR A 134 -10.17 -8.99 -3.69
N ASN A 135 -8.87 -8.97 -3.99
CA ASN A 135 -8.25 -9.83 -5.00
C ASN A 135 -7.72 -11.15 -4.40
N GLY A 136 -7.85 -11.37 -3.08
CA GLY A 136 -7.44 -12.60 -2.42
C GLY A 136 -5.93 -12.84 -2.41
N ILE A 137 -5.13 -11.77 -2.43
CA ILE A 137 -3.66 -11.79 -2.47
C ILE A 137 -3.07 -10.98 -1.31
N THR A 138 -1.77 -11.15 -1.05
CA THR A 138 -1.04 -10.33 -0.08
C THR A 138 -0.77 -8.93 -0.62
N LEU A 139 -0.39 -8.01 0.26
CA LEU A 139 0.03 -6.67 -0.15
C LEU A 139 1.30 -6.74 -1.01
N ALA A 140 2.26 -7.59 -0.63
CA ALA A 140 3.45 -7.80 -1.44
C ALA A 140 3.13 -8.35 -2.83
N GLU A 141 2.23 -9.33 -2.94
CA GLU A 141 1.77 -9.89 -4.22
C GLU A 141 1.06 -8.84 -5.08
N LEU A 142 0.23 -7.97 -4.48
CA LEU A 142 -0.42 -6.86 -5.19
C LEU A 142 0.62 -5.95 -5.83
N PHE A 143 1.60 -5.47 -5.05
CA PHE A 143 2.65 -4.61 -5.58
C PHE A 143 3.51 -5.33 -6.63
N GLN A 144 3.87 -6.59 -6.39
CA GLN A 144 4.67 -7.39 -7.31
C GLN A 144 3.97 -7.62 -8.66
N LYS A 145 2.65 -7.79 -8.66
CA LYS A 145 1.87 -8.07 -9.87
C LYS A 145 1.50 -6.81 -10.63
N TYR A 146 1.14 -5.74 -9.93
CA TYR A 146 0.49 -4.58 -10.55
C TYR A 146 1.37 -3.32 -10.61
N GLN A 147 2.46 -3.22 -9.85
CA GLN A 147 3.31 -2.01 -9.89
C GLN A 147 4.34 -2.00 -11.03
N GLY A 148 4.73 -3.18 -11.54
CA GLY A 148 5.84 -3.33 -12.49
C GLY A 148 7.15 -3.58 -11.79
#